data_AF-A0A955MFQ1-F1
#
_entry.id   AF-A0A955MFQ1-F1
#
_cell.length_a   1.000
_cell.length_b   1.000
_cell.length_c   1.000
_cell.angle_alpha   90.00
_cell.angle_beta   90.00
_cell.angle_gamma   90.00
#
_symmetry.space_group_name_H-M   'P 1'
#
loop_
_entity.id
_entity.type
_entity.pdbx_description
1 polymer ?
#
loop_
_entity_poly.entity_id
_entity_poly.type
_entity_poly.pdbx_seq_one_letter_code
_entity_poly.pdbx_strand_id
1 'polypeptide(L)'
;MPFNDIMNKVRKWDNMTAKWLMRHFYLTFFQIVLFIIFLFWFVNMFNVIDSNYQAAKDSAIQRIMIAQSNNITIIVFLLLLNSFWMLFMFSSMQRIRSQIREMSYHISRLRFQSNKNSPPKKNNN
;
A
#
# COMPACT_ATOMS: atom_id res chain seq x y z
N MET A 1 -23.95 -30.55 -14.92
CA MET A 1 -24.06 -29.08 -14.90
C MET A 1 -22.94 -28.35 -14.12
N PRO A 2 -21.69 -28.87 -13.98
CA PRO A 2 -20.63 -28.21 -13.21
C PRO A 2 -20.08 -26.95 -13.89
N PHE A 3 -20.21 -26.85 -15.22
CA PHE A 3 -19.70 -25.72 -16.00
C PHE A 3 -20.45 -24.41 -15.70
N ASN A 4 -21.77 -24.49 -15.47
CA ASN A 4 -22.58 -23.33 -15.10
C ASN A 4 -22.25 -22.83 -13.69
N ASP A 5 -21.93 -23.73 -12.75
CA ASP A 5 -21.49 -23.35 -11.40
C ASP A 5 -20.10 -22.71 -11.41
N ILE A 6 -19.18 -23.23 -12.23
CA ILE A 6 -17.86 -22.62 -12.44
C ILE A 6 -18.02 -21.23 -13.07
N MET A 7 -18.84 -21.10 -14.11
CA MET A 7 -19.10 -19.82 -14.79
C MET A 7 -19.69 -18.77 -13.82
N ASN A 8 -20.66 -19.18 -12.99
CA ASN A 8 -21.26 -18.30 -11.99
C ASN A 8 -20.26 -17.90 -10.89
N LYS A 9 -19.36 -18.80 -10.51
CA LYS A 9 -18.30 -18.52 -9.53
C LYS A 9 -17.27 -17.53 -10.08
N VAL A 10 -16.84 -17.71 -11.33
CA VAL A 10 -15.93 -16.79 -12.04
C VAL A 10 -16.58 -15.42 -12.18
N ARG A 11 -17.84 -15.35 -12.59
CA ARG A 11 -18.57 -14.08 -12.73
C ARG A 11 -18.73 -13.33 -11.40
N LYS A 12 -18.94 -14.06 -10.30
CA LYS A 12 -18.99 -13.49 -8.95
C LYS A 12 -17.63 -12.94 -8.53
N TRP A 13 -16.55 -13.66 -8.82
CA TRP A 13 -15.18 -13.21 -8.57
C TRP A 13 -14.83 -11.97 -9.37
N ASP A 14 -15.20 -11.93 -10.64
CA ASP A 14 -14.96 -10.78 -11.51
C ASP A 14 -15.71 -9.54 -11.03
N ASN A 15 -17.02 -9.67 -10.71
CA ASN A 15 -17.80 -8.56 -10.16
C ASN A 15 -17.26 -8.04 -8.81
N MET A 16 -16.75 -8.92 -7.96
CA MET A 16 -16.14 -8.56 -6.69
C MET A 16 -14.79 -7.86 -6.91
N THR A 17 -13.99 -8.35 -7.86
CA THR A 17 -12.71 -7.77 -8.25
C THR A 17 -12.92 -6.40 -8.90
N ALA A 18 -13.91 -6.23 -9.76
CA ALA A 18 -14.24 -4.94 -10.39
C ALA A 18 -14.65 -3.88 -9.36
N LYS A 19 -15.49 -4.23 -8.38
CA LYS A 19 -15.86 -3.31 -7.28
C LYS A 19 -14.67 -2.95 -6.39
N TRP A 20 -13.79 -3.92 -6.13
CA TRP A 20 -12.56 -3.69 -5.36
C TRP A 20 -11.60 -2.78 -6.13
N LEU A 21 -11.40 -3.07 -7.42
CA LEU A 21 -10.53 -2.34 -8.32
C LEU A 21 -11.01 -0.89 -8.45
N MET A 22 -12.30 -0.63 -8.65
CA MET A 22 -12.83 0.74 -8.74
C MET A 22 -12.54 1.59 -7.49
N ARG A 23 -12.49 0.98 -6.29
CA ARG A 23 -12.24 1.70 -5.03
C ARG A 23 -10.75 1.96 -4.78
N HIS A 24 -9.86 1.06 -5.20
CA HIS A 24 -8.44 1.13 -4.87
C HIS A 24 -7.52 1.38 -6.08
N PHE A 25 -8.10 1.57 -7.28
CA PHE A 25 -7.38 1.69 -8.54
C PHE A 25 -6.19 2.65 -8.48
N TYR A 26 -6.43 3.90 -8.08
CA TYR A 26 -5.39 4.93 -8.09
C TYR A 26 -4.21 4.60 -7.18
N LEU A 27 -4.48 4.02 -6.00
CA LEU A 27 -3.43 3.69 -5.03
C LEU A 27 -2.61 2.49 -5.51
N THR A 28 -3.28 1.44 -6.01
CA THR A 28 -2.60 0.24 -6.53
C THR A 28 -1.83 0.54 -7.81
N PHE A 29 -2.41 1.35 -8.71
CA PHE A 29 -1.75 1.81 -9.92
C PHE A 29 -0.49 2.62 -9.61
N PHE A 30 -0.62 3.61 -8.71
CA PHE A 30 0.52 4.43 -8.29
C PHE A 30 1.62 3.58 -7.64
N GLN A 31 1.25 2.59 -6.82
CA GLN A 31 2.20 1.66 -6.19
C GLN A 31 2.97 0.83 -7.23
N ILE A 32 2.30 0.32 -8.26
CA ILE A 32 2.95 -0.45 -9.33
C ILE A 32 3.90 0.42 -10.15
N VAL A 33 3.47 1.64 -10.53
CA VAL A 33 4.32 2.58 -11.26
C VAL A 33 5.55 2.95 -10.45
N LEU A 34 5.39 3.25 -9.15
CA LEU A 34 6.52 3.54 -8.26
C LEU A 34 7.48 2.35 -8.17
N PHE A 35 6.95 1.14 -8.07
CA PHE A 35 7.75 -0.08 -7.99
C PHE A 35 8.59 -0.29 -9.25
N ILE A 36 8.03 -0.04 -10.44
CA ILE A 36 8.78 -0.12 -11.70
C ILE A 36 9.90 0.91 -11.74
N ILE A 37 9.62 2.18 -11.39
CA ILE A 37 10.63 3.25 -11.33
C ILE A 37 11.74 2.87 -10.35
N PHE A 38 11.38 2.29 -9.20
CA PHE A 38 12.34 1.81 -8.21
C PHE A 38 13.21 0.68 -8.75
N LEU A 39 12.66 -0.32 -9.45
CA LEU A 39 13.47 -1.39 -10.04
C LEU A 39 14.45 -0.83 -11.07
N PHE A 40 14.02 0.06 -11.96
CA PHE A 40 14.92 0.71 -12.92
C PHE A 40 16.02 1.51 -12.22
N TRP A 41 15.66 2.30 -11.21
CA TRP A 41 16.62 3.07 -10.43
C TRP A 41 17.61 2.17 -9.67
N PHE A 42 17.11 1.07 -9.09
CA PHE A 42 17.90 0.11 -8.32
C PHE A 42 18.91 -0.63 -9.20
N VAL A 43 18.52 -1.05 -10.41
CA VAL A 43 19.48 -1.61 -11.38
C VAL A 43 20.53 -0.57 -11.78
N ASN A 44 20.11 0.68 -12.01
CA ASN A 44 21.03 1.75 -12.39
C ASN A 44 22.01 2.11 -11.27
N MET A 45 21.62 1.97 -10.00
CA MET A 45 22.51 2.16 -8.85
C MET A 45 23.75 1.26 -8.93
N PHE A 46 23.62 0.00 -9.35
CA PHE A 46 24.77 -0.89 -9.50
C PHE A 46 25.75 -0.39 -10.55
N ASN A 47 25.25 0.14 -11.68
CA ASN A 47 26.09 0.71 -12.73
C ASN A 47 26.84 1.96 -12.25
N VAL A 48 26.17 2.82 -11.47
CA VAL A 48 26.80 4.01 -10.85
C VAL A 48 27.90 3.59 -9.88
N ILE A 49 27.65 2.57 -9.05
CA ILE A 49 28.64 2.07 -8.09
C ILE A 49 29.85 1.44 -8.80
N ASP A 50 29.62 0.64 -9.85
CA ASP A 50 30.70 -0.01 -10.58
C ASP A 50 31.57 1.01 -11.33
N SER A 51 30.96 1.98 -12.01
CA SER A 51 31.66 3.11 -12.64
C SER A 51 32.47 3.92 -11.62
N ASN A 52 31.92 4.13 -10.42
CA ASN A 52 32.59 4.84 -9.34
C ASN A 52 33.77 4.04 -8.75
N TYR A 53 33.69 2.71 -8.71
CA TYR A 53 34.77 1.85 -8.20
C TYR A 53 36.00 1.89 -9.12
N GLN A 54 35.79 1.92 -10.44
CA GLN A 54 36.88 1.99 -11.42
C GLN A 54 37.61 3.34 -11.37
N ALA A 55 36.91 4.44 -11.11
CA ALA A 55 37.48 5.79 -11.07
C ALA A 55 38.26 6.14 -9.78
N ALA A 56 38.20 5.31 -8.72
CA ALA A 56 38.77 5.63 -7.42
C ALA A 56 40.31 5.51 -7.31
N LYS A 57 40.98 5.03 -8.37
CA LYS A 57 42.40 4.69 -8.36
C LYS A 57 43.34 5.86 -8.68
N ASP A 58 42.87 6.94 -9.30
CA ASP A 58 43.75 7.90 -9.96
C ASP A 58 43.96 9.25 -9.24
N SER A 59 43.13 9.69 -8.28
CA SER A 59 43.41 10.92 -7.48
C SER A 59 42.56 11.10 -6.20
N ALA A 60 43.04 11.92 -5.25
CA ALA A 60 42.33 12.26 -4.01
C ALA A 60 41.02 13.05 -4.27
N ILE A 61 40.99 13.91 -5.28
CA ILE A 61 39.80 14.69 -5.66
C ILE A 61 38.72 13.76 -6.24
N GLN A 62 39.10 12.81 -7.10
CA GLN A 62 38.17 11.82 -7.63
C GLN A 62 37.57 10.97 -6.50
N ARG A 63 38.36 10.58 -5.49
CA ARG A 63 37.84 9.86 -4.32
C ARG A 63 36.78 10.65 -3.55
N ILE A 64 36.97 11.96 -3.37
CA ILE A 64 35.98 12.81 -2.70
C ILE A 64 34.70 12.91 -3.53
N MET A 65 34.81 13.10 -4.85
CA MET A 65 33.64 13.13 -5.75
C MET A 65 32.88 11.80 -5.79
N ILE A 66 33.60 10.68 -5.78
CA ILE A 66 33.01 9.34 -5.73
C ILE A 66 32.29 9.11 -4.40
N ALA A 67 32.90 9.48 -3.27
CA ALA A 67 32.26 9.39 -1.96
C ALA A 67 30.97 10.22 -1.89
N GLN A 68 30.98 11.43 -2.45
CA GLN A 68 29.79 12.27 -2.53
C GLN A 68 28.70 11.68 -3.44
N SER A 69 29.07 11.15 -4.61
CA SER A 69 28.16 10.47 -5.54
C SER A 69 27.48 9.26 -4.88
N ASN A 70 28.25 8.45 -4.14
CA ASN A 70 27.71 7.32 -3.38
C ASN A 70 26.78 7.79 -2.26
N ASN A 71 27.15 8.85 -1.52
CA ASN A 71 26.31 9.41 -0.46
C ASN A 71 24.98 9.94 -1.00
N ILE A 72 24.99 10.64 -2.14
CA ILE A 72 23.77 11.10 -2.80
C ILE A 72 22.90 9.91 -3.23
N THR A 73 23.52 8.86 -3.80
CA THR A 73 22.81 7.65 -4.21
C THR A 73 22.14 6.95 -3.02
N ILE A 74 22.83 6.87 -1.88
CA ILE A 74 22.28 6.35 -0.62
C ILE A 74 21.13 7.22 -0.11
N ILE A 75 21.26 8.55 -0.14
CA ILE A 75 20.19 9.47 0.28
C ILE A 75 18.95 9.30 -0.61
N VAL A 76 19.12 9.20 -1.93
CA VAL A 76 18.00 8.95 -2.85
C VAL A 76 17.36 7.59 -2.57
N PHE A 77 18.13 6.55 -2.26
CA PHE A 77 17.60 5.25 -1.85
C PHE A 77 16.74 5.35 -0.59
N LEU A 78 17.24 6.03 0.46
CA LEU A 78 16.52 6.25 1.71
C LEU A 78 15.21 7.03 1.49
N LEU A 79 15.22 8.03 0.62
CA LEU A 79 14.05 8.86 0.30
C LEU A 79 13.00 8.03 -0.47
N LEU A 80 13.43 7.22 -1.42
CA LEU A 80 12.54 6.28 -2.13
C LEU A 80 11.94 5.25 -1.17
N LEU A 81 12.75 4.64 -0.30
CA LEU A 81 12.28 3.67 0.68
C LEU A 81 11.27 4.29 1.65
N ASN A 82 11.50 5.53 2.09
CA ASN A 82 10.56 6.28 2.92
C ASN A 82 9.22 6.50 2.18
N SER A 83 9.28 6.85 0.90
CA SER A 83 8.08 7.04 0.07
C SER A 83 7.26 5.76 -0.07
N PHE A 84 7.92 4.60 -0.24
CA PHE A 84 7.26 3.30 -0.20
C PHE A 84 6.64 2.98 1.16
N TRP A 85 7.35 3.31 2.24
CA TRP A 85 6.88 3.08 3.61
C TRP A 85 5.59 3.85 3.89
N MET A 86 5.54 5.12 3.49
CA MET A 86 4.33 5.95 3.62
C MET A 86 3.15 5.36 2.82
N LEU A 87 3.39 4.91 1.59
CA LEU A 87 2.39 4.21 0.77
C LEU A 87 1.86 2.95 1.43
N PHE A 88 2.74 2.14 2.02
CA PHE A 88 2.37 0.94 2.77
C PHE A 88 1.51 1.28 3.99
N MET A 89 1.90 2.32 4.74
CA MET A 89 1.13 2.80 5.90
C MET A 89 -0.26 3.31 5.50
N PHE A 90 -0.37 4.07 4.40
CA PHE A 90 -1.66 4.53 3.89
C PHE A 90 -2.58 3.38 3.49
N SER A 91 -2.06 2.37 2.80
CA SER A 91 -2.82 1.16 2.44
C SER A 91 -3.32 0.42 3.69
N SER A 92 -2.47 0.30 4.71
CA SER A 92 -2.80 -0.33 5.99
C SER A 92 -3.87 0.46 6.77
N MET A 93 -3.77 1.79 6.79
CA MET A 93 -4.78 2.67 7.42
C MET A 93 -6.15 2.56 6.74
N GLN A 94 -6.20 2.44 5.42
CA GLN A 94 -7.47 2.23 4.71
C GLN A 94 -8.15 0.92 5.11
N ARG A 95 -7.38 -0.15 5.28
CA ARG A 95 -7.90 -1.46 5.75
C ARG A 95 -8.43 -1.38 7.18
N ILE A 96 -7.69 -0.73 8.08
CA ILE A 96 -8.12 -0.52 9.47
C ILE A 96 -9.42 0.31 9.50
N ARG A 97 -9.52 1.36 8.68
CA ARG A 97 -10.74 2.17 8.60
C ARG A 97 -11.97 1.36 8.15
N SER A 98 -11.82 0.43 7.21
CA SER A 98 -12.93 -0.45 6.82
C SER A 98 -13.35 -1.38 7.96
N GLN A 99 -12.39 -1.96 8.70
CA GLN A 99 -12.67 -2.84 9.83
C GLN A 99 -13.36 -2.09 10.98
N ILE A 100 -12.93 -0.87 11.28
CA ILE A 100 -13.58 -0.01 12.28
C ILE A 100 -15.02 0.29 11.88
N ARG A 101 -15.29 0.53 10.58
CA ARG A 101 -16.64 0.79 10.09
C ARG A 101 -17.55 -0.43 10.27
N GLU A 102 -17.04 -1.63 10.03
CA GLU A 102 -17.77 -2.88 10.26
C GLU A 102 -18.03 -3.12 11.74
N MET A 103 -17.01 -2.95 12.61
CA MET A 103 -17.18 -3.02 14.06
C MET A 103 -18.22 -2.02 14.57
N SER A 104 -18.18 -0.77 14.10
CA SER A 104 -19.16 0.26 14.44
C SER A 104 -20.58 -0.17 14.04
N TYR A 105 -20.76 -0.73 12.85
CA TYR A 105 -22.06 -1.25 12.41
C TYR A 105 -22.57 -2.40 13.29
N HIS A 106 -21.69 -3.35 13.65
CA HIS A 106 -22.04 -4.45 14.56
C HIS A 106 -22.46 -3.95 15.95
N ILE A 107 -21.71 -3.00 16.52
CA ILE A 107 -22.04 -2.40 17.83
C ILE A 107 -23.38 -1.66 17.76
N SER A 108 -23.61 -0.84 16.73
CA SER A 108 -24.89 -0.15 16.53
C SER A 108 -26.05 -1.13 16.42
N ARG A 109 -25.88 -2.23 15.66
CA ARG A 109 -26.90 -3.28 15.53
C ARG A 109 -27.23 -3.95 16.86
N LEU A 110 -26.22 -4.30 17.65
CA LEU A 110 -26.41 -4.88 18.99
C LEU A 110 -27.14 -3.92 19.93
N ARG A 111 -26.81 -2.61 19.86
CA ARG A 111 -27.48 -1.58 20.66
C ARG A 111 -28.96 -1.42 20.29
N PHE A 112 -29.30 -1.46 19.00
CA PHE A 112 -30.69 -1.43 18.55
C PHE A 112 -31.49 -2.66 19.00
N GLN A 113 -30.89 -3.86 18.96
CA GLN A 113 -31.55 -5.08 19.42
C GLN A 113 -31.75 -5.09 20.95
N SER A 114 -30.77 -4.62 21.72
CA SER A 114 -30.89 -4.46 23.17
C SER A 114 -32.02 -3.48 23.54
N ASN A 115 -32.14 -2.36 22.83
CA ASN A 115 -33.20 -1.38 23.08
C ASN A 115 -34.59 -1.91 22.70
N LYS A 116 -34.69 -2.73 21.64
CA LYS A 116 -35.97 -3.36 21.23
C LYS A 116 -36.49 -4.38 22.24
N ASN A 117 -35.59 -5.05 22.98
CA ASN A 117 -35.95 -6.05 23.98
C ASN A 117 -36.13 -5.45 25.39
N SER A 118 -36.00 -4.13 25.54
CA SER A 118 -36.22 -3.45 26.82
C SER A 118 -37.72 -3.18 27.01
N PRO A 119 -38.33 -3.52 28.16
CA PRO A 119 -39.74 -3.28 28.40
C PRO A 119 -40.05 -1.77 28.36
N PRO A 120 -41.23 -1.35 27.88
CA PRO A 120 -41.59 0.06 27.84
C PRO A 120 -41.53 0.63 29.26
N LYS A 121 -40.71 1.68 29.46
CA LYS A 121 -40.74 2.44 30.71
C LYS A 121 -42.15 2.98 30.89
N LYS A 122 -42.89 2.45 31.86
CA LYS A 122 -44.13 3.08 32.34
C LYS A 122 -43.78 4.47 32.83
N ASN A 123 -44.21 5.49 32.07
CA ASN A 123 -44.27 6.85 32.57
C ASN A 123 -45.35 6.88 33.64
N ASN A 124 -44.94 6.94 34.91
CA ASN A 124 -45.83 7.29 36.00
C ASN A 124 -45.85 8.82 36.10
N ASN A 125 -46.87 9.43 35.50
CA ASN A 125 -47.36 10.75 35.89
C ASN A 125 -48.62 10.56 36.73
#